data_AF-G9KVT8-F1
#
_entry.id   AF-G9KVT8-F1
#
_cell.length_a   1.000
_cell.length_b   1.000
_cell.length_c   1.000
_cell.angle_alpha   90.00
_cell.angle_beta   90.00
_cell.angle_gamma   90.00
#
_symmetry.space_group_name_H-M   'P 1'
#
loop_
_entity.id
_entity.type
_entity.pdbx_description
1 polymer ?
#
loop_
_entity_poly.entity_id
_entity_poly.type
_entity_poly.pdbx_seq_one_letter_code
_entity_poly.pdbx_strand_id
1 'polypeptide(L)'
;AAWILKWILKARALTEMVYIDEIDVNQEGIAEMMLDENAIAQVPRPGTSLKLPGTNQTGGPSPAIRPITQAGRPITGFLRPGTQSGRPGTMEQAIRTPRTAYTARPIT
;
A
#
# COMPACT_ATOMS: atom_id res chain seq x y z
N ALA A 1 28.57 15.46 -33.04
CA ALA A 1 27.16 15.05 -33.26
C ALA A 1 26.94 13.53 -33.11
N ALA A 2 27.60 12.67 -33.89
CA ALA A 2 27.33 11.21 -33.88
C ALA A 2 27.61 10.49 -32.55
N TRP A 3 28.63 10.89 -31.79
CA TRP A 3 28.94 10.27 -30.49
C TRP A 3 27.89 10.59 -29.42
N ILE A 4 27.35 11.82 -29.44
CA ILE A 4 26.26 12.25 -28.54
C ILE A 4 25.00 11.42 -28.81
N LEU A 5 24.65 11.19 -30.08
CA LEU A 5 23.50 10.35 -30.45
C LEU A 5 23.66 8.90 -29.98
N LYS A 6 24.85 8.31 -30.14
CA LYS A 6 25.14 6.95 -29.63
C LYS A 6 25.02 6.89 -28.10
N TRP A 7 25.49 7.94 -27.41
CA TRP A 7 25.42 8.03 -25.96
C TRP A 7 23.97 8.13 -25.46
N ILE A 8 23.16 9.02 -26.05
CA ILE A 8 21.74 9.17 -25.70
C ILE A 8 20.97 7.88 -25.98
N LEU A 9 21.21 7.22 -27.12
CA LEU A 9 20.55 5.95 -27.45
C LEU A 9 20.90 4.87 -26.43
N LYS A 10 22.17 4.76 -26.03
CA LYS A 10 22.60 3.81 -25.00
C LYS A 10 21.95 4.14 -23.65
N ALA A 11 21.92 5.42 -23.26
CA ALA A 11 21.30 5.85 -22.01
C ALA A 11 19.81 5.49 -21.98
N ARG A 12 19.06 5.81 -23.06
CA ARG A 12 17.64 5.45 -23.19
C ARG A 12 17.43 3.94 -23.13
N ALA A 13 18.20 3.16 -23.90
CA ALA A 13 18.06 1.72 -23.90
C ALA A 13 18.28 1.12 -22.49
N LEU A 14 19.26 1.64 -21.74
CA LEU A 14 19.52 1.17 -20.37
C LEU A 14 18.43 1.57 -19.38
N THR A 15 17.83 2.75 -19.50
CA THR A 15 16.75 3.19 -18.59
C THR A 15 15.43 2.49 -18.91
N GLU A 16 15.13 2.26 -20.19
CA GLU A 16 13.90 1.57 -20.63
C GLU A 16 13.89 0.09 -20.23
N MET A 17 15.05 -0.57 -20.17
CA MET A 17 15.17 -1.96 -19.70
C MET A 17 14.68 -2.16 -18.25
N VAL A 18 14.71 -1.11 -17.44
CA VAL A 18 14.32 -1.13 -16.03
C VAL A 18 13.22 -0.12 -15.72
N TYR A 19 12.57 0.42 -16.76
CA TYR A 19 11.51 1.40 -16.57
C TYR A 19 10.31 0.75 -15.89
N ILE A 20 9.83 1.42 -14.85
CA ILE A 20 8.61 1.06 -14.13
C ILE A 20 7.78 2.34 -14.06
N ASP A 21 6.47 2.23 -14.30
CA ASP A 21 5.57 3.37 -14.25
C ASP A 21 5.55 3.98 -12.84
N GLU A 22 5.91 5.25 -12.74
CA GLU A 22 6.03 5.97 -11.47
C GLU A 22 4.73 5.96 -10.66
N ILE A 23 3.57 5.90 -11.33
CA ILE A 23 2.27 5.85 -10.64
C ILE A 23 2.06 4.54 -9.87
N ASP A 24 2.69 3.45 -10.34
CA ASP A 24 2.58 2.13 -9.73
C ASP A 24 3.69 1.87 -8.70
N VAL A 25 4.80 2.62 -8.76
CA VAL A 25 5.89 2.59 -7.75
C VAL A 25 5.52 3.40 -6.50
N ASN A 26 4.31 3.18 -5.97
CA ASN A 26 3.97 3.68 -4.64
C ASN A 26 4.23 2.57 -3.61
N GLN A 27 5.35 2.67 -2.88
CA GLN A 27 5.74 1.71 -1.86
C GLN A 27 5.97 2.42 -0.52
N GLU A 28 5.07 2.21 0.45
CA GLU A 28 5.22 2.74 1.80
C GLU A 28 6.01 1.78 2.70
N GLY A 29 7.13 2.24 3.24
CA GLY A 29 7.93 1.57 4.27
C GLY A 29 7.41 1.82 5.69
N ILE A 30 7.97 1.08 6.67
CA ILE A 30 7.56 1.20 8.08
C ILE A 30 7.83 2.61 8.64
N ALA A 31 8.94 3.24 8.24
CA ALA A 31 9.28 4.59 8.67
C ALA A 31 8.24 5.62 8.18
N GLU A 32 7.86 5.56 6.90
CA GLU A 32 6.82 6.42 6.33
C GLU A 32 5.44 6.14 6.95
N MET A 33 5.14 4.88 7.29
CA MET A 33 3.88 4.56 7.96
C MET A 33 3.78 5.11 9.38
N MET A 34 4.89 5.11 10.14
CA MET A 34 4.89 5.35 11.60
C MET A 34 5.44 6.70 12.03
N LEU A 35 6.42 7.23 11.30
CA LEU A 35 7.17 8.44 11.67
C LEU A 35 6.82 9.63 10.79
N ASP A 36 6.27 9.39 9.60
CA ASP A 36 5.87 10.44 8.67
C ASP A 36 4.42 10.86 8.90
N GLU A 37 4.25 11.91 9.70
CA GLU A 37 2.94 12.48 10.03
C GLU A 37 2.61 13.70 9.16
N ASN A 38 2.04 13.43 7.99
CA ASN A 38 1.55 14.46 7.06
C ASN A 38 0.04 14.76 7.17
N ALA A 39 -0.68 14.06 8.05
CA ALA A 39 -2.12 14.24 8.22
C ALA A 39 -2.42 15.39 9.21
N ILE A 40 -3.22 16.37 8.78
CA ILE A 40 -3.60 17.52 9.63
C ILE A 40 -4.49 17.09 10.80
N ALA A 41 -5.50 16.25 10.52
CA ALA A 41 -6.46 15.82 11.53
C ALA A 41 -5.98 14.57 12.27
N GLN A 42 -5.85 14.70 13.59
CA GLN A 42 -5.53 13.59 14.48
C GLN A 42 -6.73 12.67 14.72
N VAL A 43 -7.92 13.26 14.86
CA VAL A 43 -9.19 12.54 15.06
C VAL A 43 -10.19 12.95 13.97
N PRO A 44 -10.00 12.52 12.71
CA PRO A 44 -10.93 12.84 11.64
C PRO A 44 -12.29 12.19 11.89
N ARG A 45 -13.36 12.87 11.47
CA ARG A 45 -14.72 12.32 11.51
C ARG A 45 -14.78 11.01 10.68
N PRO A 46 -15.59 10.01 11.08
CA PRO A 46 -15.75 8.80 10.28
C PRO A 46 -16.12 9.10 8.83
N GLY A 47 -15.44 8.44 7.89
CA GLY A 47 -15.63 8.63 6.44
C GLY A 47 -14.85 9.80 5.83
N THR A 48 -14.17 10.65 6.62
CA THR A 48 -13.36 11.76 6.09
C THR A 48 -11.86 11.49 6.12
N SER A 49 -11.44 10.25 6.36
CA SER A 49 -10.04 9.81 6.33
C SER A 49 -9.93 8.36 5.88
N LEU A 50 -8.80 8.04 5.24
CA LEU A 50 -8.47 6.68 4.80
C LEU A 50 -7.81 5.84 5.91
N LYS A 51 -7.37 6.44 7.02
CA LYS A 51 -6.64 5.73 8.11
C LYS A 51 -7.47 4.58 8.70
N LEU A 52 -8.77 4.77 8.89
CA LEU A 52 -9.66 3.73 9.42
C LEU A 52 -10.30 2.90 8.30
N PRO A 53 -10.42 1.57 8.46
CA PRO A 53 -11.26 0.75 7.61
C PRO A 53 -12.73 1.17 7.75
N GLY A 54 -13.31 1.79 6.72
CA GLY A 54 -14.74 2.14 6.66
C GLY A 54 -15.66 0.95 6.39
N THR A 55 -15.15 -0.27 6.47
CA THR A 55 -15.78 -1.51 5.98
C THR A 55 -17.01 -1.91 6.78
N ASN A 56 -17.08 -1.56 8.08
CA ASN A 56 -18.28 -1.75 8.90
C ASN A 56 -19.36 -0.66 8.70
N GLN A 57 -19.04 0.46 8.05
CA GLN A 57 -19.95 1.62 7.96
C GLN A 57 -20.75 1.67 6.65
N THR A 58 -20.32 0.95 5.62
CA THR A 58 -20.87 1.06 4.25
C THR A 58 -21.64 -0.19 3.79
N GLY A 59 -21.98 -1.12 4.68
CA GLY A 59 -22.83 -2.26 4.35
C GLY A 59 -22.18 -3.28 3.39
N GLY A 60 -20.85 -3.40 3.41
CA GLY A 60 -20.12 -4.39 2.63
C GLY A 60 -20.34 -5.84 3.12
N PRO A 61 -19.84 -6.84 2.38
CA PRO A 61 -19.96 -8.24 2.76
C PRO A 61 -19.36 -8.49 4.15
N SER A 62 -20.07 -9.24 4.98
CA SER A 62 -19.58 -9.60 6.31
C SER A 62 -18.33 -10.48 6.21
N PRO A 63 -17.47 -10.50 7.24
CA PRO A 63 -16.31 -11.41 7.28
C PRO A 63 -16.67 -12.90 7.14
N ALA A 64 -17.91 -13.28 7.46
CA ALA A 64 -18.43 -14.62 7.24
C ALA A 64 -18.59 -14.98 5.76
N ILE A 65 -18.76 -13.98 4.89
CA ILE A 65 -18.94 -14.14 3.44
C ILE A 65 -17.63 -13.84 2.69
N ARG A 66 -16.90 -12.80 3.12
CA ARG A 66 -15.67 -12.38 2.45
C ARG A 66 -14.51 -12.32 3.46
N PRO A 67 -13.42 -13.09 3.25
CA PRO A 67 -12.23 -13.01 4.06
C PRO A 67 -11.70 -11.57 4.15
N ILE A 68 -11.13 -11.24 5.30
CA ILE A 68 -10.53 -9.94 5.57
C ILE A 68 -9.01 -10.08 5.72
N THR A 69 -8.29 -9.01 5.45
CA THR A 69 -6.89 -8.86 5.79
C THR A 69 -6.74 -8.59 7.29
N GLN A 70 -5.50 -8.66 7.80
CA GLN A 70 -5.22 -8.42 9.21
C GLN A 70 -5.67 -7.04 9.73
N ALA A 71 -5.87 -6.05 8.86
CA ALA A 71 -6.33 -4.73 9.27
C ALA A 71 -7.83 -4.52 9.07
N GLY A 72 -8.63 -5.59 8.89
CA GLY A 72 -10.08 -5.49 8.81
C GLY A 72 -10.62 -5.02 7.45
N ARG A 73 -9.78 -4.97 6.42
CA ARG A 73 -10.20 -4.68 5.05
C ARG A 73 -10.49 -5.98 4.30
N PRO A 74 -11.65 -6.15 3.65
CA PRO A 74 -11.91 -7.31 2.80
C PRO A 74 -10.86 -7.50 1.71
N ILE A 75 -10.52 -8.75 1.37
CA ILE A 75 -9.50 -9.08 0.37
C ILE A 75 -9.89 -8.57 -1.03
N THR A 76 -9.05 -7.75 -1.67
CA THR A 76 -9.28 -7.25 -3.04
C THR A 76 -9.04 -8.33 -4.11
N GLY A 77 -9.74 -8.26 -5.24
CA GLY A 77 -9.51 -9.14 -6.40
C GLY A 77 -8.36 -8.69 -7.31
N PHE A 78 -7.80 -7.50 -7.07
CA PHE A 78 -6.69 -6.94 -7.84
C PHE A 78 -5.62 -6.39 -6.89
N LEU A 79 -4.37 -6.80 -7.09
CA LEU A 79 -3.21 -6.38 -6.31
C LEU A 79 -2.33 -5.46 -7.18
N ARG A 80 -2.21 -4.20 -6.78
CA ARG A 80 -1.16 -3.27 -7.26
C ARG A 80 -0.08 -3.08 -6.18
N PRO A 81 1.16 -2.70 -6.52
CA PRO A 81 2.22 -2.49 -5.52
C PRO A 81 1.80 -1.53 -4.38
N GLY A 82 1.10 -0.43 -4.70
CA GLY A 82 0.54 0.51 -3.72
C GLY A 82 -0.74 0.08 -3.00
N THR A 83 -1.11 -1.21 -3.01
CA THR A 83 -2.32 -1.68 -2.30
C THR A 83 -2.06 -1.74 -0.80
N GLN A 84 -2.63 -0.80 -0.04
CA GLN A 84 -2.56 -0.82 1.42
C GLN A 84 -3.72 -1.61 2.03
N SER A 85 -3.41 -2.77 2.61
CA SER A 85 -4.37 -3.58 3.36
C SER A 85 -4.60 -3.07 4.79
N GLY A 86 -3.73 -2.17 5.29
CA GLY A 86 -3.85 -1.42 6.55
C GLY A 86 -2.53 -0.81 7.02
N ARG A 87 -2.55 -0.13 8.18
CA ARG A 87 -1.36 0.42 8.85
C ARG A 87 -1.19 -0.23 10.23
N PRO A 88 0.03 -0.66 10.62
CA PRO A 88 0.28 -1.15 11.97
C PRO A 88 0.03 -0.02 12.98
N GLY A 89 -0.34 -0.35 14.23
CA GLY A 89 -0.57 0.66 15.26
C GLY A 89 0.71 1.09 15.98
N THR A 90 1.73 0.23 15.98
CA THR A 90 3.04 0.48 16.61
C THR A 90 4.19 -0.08 15.79
N MET A 91 5.40 0.39 16.08
CA MET A 91 6.64 -0.09 15.49
C MET A 91 6.87 -1.58 15.78
N GLU A 92 6.64 -2.02 17.01
CA GLU A 92 6.80 -3.41 17.42
C GLU A 92 5.84 -4.33 16.67
N GLN A 93 4.60 -3.89 16.46
CA GLN A 93 3.62 -4.61 15.66
C GLN A 93 4.07 -4.69 14.20
N ALA A 94 4.59 -3.60 13.63
CA ALA A 94 5.09 -3.56 12.26
C ALA A 94 6.23 -4.58 12.03
N ILE A 95 7.14 -4.73 13.00
CA ILE A 95 8.29 -5.63 12.91
C ILE A 95 7.90 -7.10 13.14
N ARG A 96 6.96 -7.37 14.06
CA ARG A 96 6.54 -8.73 14.41
C ARG A 96 5.55 -9.35 13.42
N THR A 97 4.89 -8.52 12.61
CA THR A 97 3.90 -8.95 11.62
C THR A 97 4.62 -9.48 10.35
N PRO A 98 4.07 -10.49 9.64
CA PRO A 98 4.64 -10.94 8.37
C PRO A 98 4.84 -9.77 7.39
N ARG A 99 6.01 -9.71 6.75
CA ARG A 99 6.41 -8.63 5.83
C ARG A 99 5.47 -8.46 4.62
N THR A 100 4.67 -9.48 4.32
CA THR A 100 3.67 -9.49 3.25
C THR A 100 2.30 -9.89 3.82
N ALA A 101 1.84 -9.17 4.85
CA ALA A 101 0.55 -9.41 5.53
C ALA A 101 -0.69 -9.08 4.65
N TYR A 102 -0.76 -9.73 3.49
CA TYR A 102 -1.91 -9.80 2.59
C TYR A 102 -2.79 -11.04 2.89
N THR A 103 -2.52 -11.74 3.99
CA THR A 103 -3.03 -13.11 4.18
C THR A 103 -4.54 -13.12 4.44
N ALA A 104 -5.26 -13.93 3.67
CA ALA A 104 -6.69 -14.20 3.80
C ALA A 104 -7.02 -15.19 4.93
N ARG A 105 -6.35 -15.07 6.08
CA ARG A 105 -6.61 -15.99 7.20
C ARG A 105 -7.97 -15.66 7.83
N PRO A 106 -8.86 -16.65 8.01
CA PRO A 106 -10.08 -16.47 8.76
C PRO A 106 -9.74 -15.93 10.16
N ILE A 107 -10.39 -14.85 10.57
CA ILE A 107 -10.45 -14.46 11.98
C ILE A 107 -11.36 -15.46 12.69
N THR A 108 -10.79 -16.29 13.56
CA THR A 108 -11.51 -17.16 14.50
C THR A 108 -11.71 -16.45 15.82
#